data_AF-A0A0R2BRC7-F1
#
_entry.id   AF-A0A0R2BRC7-F1
#
_cell.length_a   1.000
_cell.length_b   1.000
_cell.length_c   1.000
_cell.angle_alpha   90.00
_cell.angle_beta   90.00
_cell.angle_gamma   90.00
#
_symmetry.space_group_name_H-M   'P 1'
#
loop_
_entity.id
_entity.type
_entity.pdbx_description
1 polymer ?
#
loop_
_entity_poly.entity_id
_entity_poly.type
_entity_poly.pdbx_seq_one_letter_code
_entity_poly.pdbx_strand_id
1 'polypeptide(L)'
;MQAFLISIAVMVGITIACALVGAVPNLRITRVNDPVVRFALGMIYPSDFAARAFYWLIAFTLYRKFKFSLTDYISTMALTLFIYFVTDTRIDLILMLLLIVSVWARPYLYPIINGIGEFWLMVVVTLFIGLNMLMAYAYSATNSFLNLVNKVLSGRLIFGHLAFKKYNVTYIGQFVYQEGNGGIHHKAFNYFYIDSSFIRILLMEGIFVFLALMFLLWFLFKRYYQLNLMLFVIALILIVLSSVIDQHLNEMSFNVVLLSALANLDYWQKEINFSKRV
;
A
#
# COMPACT_ATOMS: atom_id res chain seq x y z
N MET A 1 -6.78 -16.47 -5.44
CA MET A 1 -5.60 -16.20 -4.58
C MET A 1 -4.34 -16.91 -5.10
N GLN A 2 -4.33 -18.25 -5.19
CA GLN A 2 -3.14 -18.99 -5.66
C GLN A 2 -2.66 -18.56 -7.06
N ALA A 3 -3.58 -18.45 -8.04
CA ALA A 3 -3.24 -17.98 -9.39
C ALA A 3 -2.66 -16.55 -9.39
N PHE A 4 -3.18 -15.65 -8.54
CA PHE A 4 -2.63 -14.30 -8.36
C PHE A 4 -1.20 -14.34 -7.81
N LEU A 5 -0.95 -15.13 -6.76
CA LEU A 5 0.39 -15.26 -6.17
C LEU A 5 1.42 -15.79 -7.17
N ILE A 6 1.06 -16.86 -7.89
CA ILE A 6 1.94 -17.49 -8.89
C ILE A 6 2.19 -16.53 -10.04
N SER A 7 1.15 -15.92 -10.61
CA SER A 7 1.32 -15.00 -11.74
C SER A 7 2.19 -13.79 -11.38
N ILE A 8 1.98 -13.17 -10.22
CA ILE A 8 2.80 -12.04 -9.77
C ILE A 8 4.24 -12.50 -9.50
N ALA A 9 4.45 -13.63 -8.81
CA ALA A 9 5.79 -14.14 -8.52
C ALA A 9 6.58 -14.46 -9.81
N VAL A 10 5.93 -15.13 -10.78
CA VAL A 10 6.53 -15.45 -12.08
C VAL A 10 6.86 -14.17 -12.85
N MET A 11 5.93 -13.21 -12.92
CA MET A 11 6.16 -11.95 -13.63
C MET A 11 7.27 -11.11 -12.97
N VAL A 12 7.33 -11.04 -11.64
CA VAL A 12 8.46 -10.40 -10.92
C VAL A 12 9.76 -11.13 -11.23
N GLY A 13 9.78 -12.46 -11.15
CA GLY A 13 10.98 -13.27 -11.40
C GLY A 13 11.53 -13.07 -12.81
N ILE A 14 10.65 -13.07 -13.82
CA ILE A 14 11.02 -12.80 -15.21
C ILE A 14 11.59 -11.37 -15.34
N THR A 15 10.92 -10.37 -14.79
CA THR A 15 11.39 -8.97 -14.83
C THR A 15 12.78 -8.81 -14.20
N ILE A 16 13.01 -9.43 -13.04
CA ILE A 16 14.31 -9.42 -12.37
C ILE A 16 15.36 -10.14 -13.23
N ALA A 17 15.05 -11.31 -13.77
CA ALA A 17 15.97 -12.06 -14.64
C ALA A 17 16.37 -11.22 -15.87
N CYS A 18 15.38 -10.60 -16.54
CA CYS A 18 15.60 -9.66 -17.63
C CYS A 18 16.48 -8.48 -17.23
N ALA A 19 16.30 -7.93 -16.03
CA ALA A 19 17.12 -6.83 -15.52
C ALA A 19 18.57 -7.27 -15.22
N LEU A 20 18.77 -8.49 -14.75
CA LEU A 20 20.10 -9.04 -14.44
C LEU A 20 20.90 -9.38 -15.70
N VAL A 21 20.25 -9.86 -16.76
CA VAL A 21 20.91 -10.13 -18.07
C VAL A 21 21.03 -8.88 -18.94
N GLY A 22 20.50 -7.74 -18.50
CA GLY A 22 20.55 -6.46 -19.23
C GLY A 22 19.52 -6.32 -20.35
N ALA A 23 18.51 -7.20 -20.42
CA ALA A 23 17.40 -7.07 -21.36
C ALA A 23 16.44 -5.91 -21.01
N VAL A 24 16.37 -5.53 -19.73
CA VAL A 24 15.62 -4.37 -19.23
C VAL A 24 16.54 -3.54 -18.32
N PRO A 25 16.41 -2.20 -18.27
CA PRO A 25 17.23 -1.37 -17.38
C PRO A 25 17.05 -1.75 -15.91
N ASN A 26 18.16 -2.01 -15.22
CA ASN A 26 18.18 -2.10 -13.76
C ASN A 26 18.53 -0.72 -13.18
N LEU A 27 17.50 0.08 -12.87
CA LEU A 27 17.68 1.43 -12.36
C LEU A 27 18.39 1.42 -11.00
N ARG A 28 19.46 2.20 -10.92
CA ARG A 28 20.27 2.41 -9.71
C ARG A 28 20.09 3.86 -9.30
N ILE A 29 19.62 4.05 -8.07
CA ILE A 29 19.22 5.38 -7.60
C ILE A 29 19.94 5.64 -6.30
N THR A 30 20.73 6.71 -6.28
CA THR A 30 21.40 7.23 -5.09
C THR A 30 20.69 8.49 -4.63
N ARG A 31 20.60 8.70 -3.32
CA ARG A 31 20.14 9.99 -2.78
C ARG A 31 21.35 10.91 -2.64
N VAL A 32 21.12 12.22 -2.75
CA VAL A 32 22.17 13.21 -2.51
C VAL A 32 22.68 13.03 -1.07
N ASN A 33 24.00 12.84 -0.92
CA ASN A 33 24.68 12.58 0.35
C ASN A 33 24.35 11.24 1.05
N ASP A 34 23.87 10.25 0.31
CA ASP A 34 23.64 8.89 0.82
C ASP A 34 24.48 7.88 0.03
N PRO A 35 25.40 7.13 0.66
CA PRO A 35 26.20 6.11 -0.02
C PRO A 35 25.37 4.88 -0.43
N VAL A 36 24.14 4.74 0.06
CA VAL A 36 23.29 3.58 -0.22
C VAL A 36 22.76 3.65 -1.65
N VAL A 37 23.14 2.66 -2.46
CA VAL A 37 22.62 2.45 -3.81
C VAL A 37 21.33 1.65 -3.72
N ARG A 38 20.25 2.20 -4.28
CA ARG A 38 18.92 1.57 -4.32
C ARG A 38 18.69 0.96 -5.68
N PHE A 39 18.30 -0.31 -5.73
CA PHE A 39 18.06 -1.03 -6.97
C PHE A 39 16.57 -1.23 -7.22
N ALA A 40 16.13 -0.97 -8.44
CA ALA A 40 14.74 -1.22 -8.85
C ALA A 40 14.54 -2.62 -9.46
N LEU A 41 15.61 -3.35 -9.80
CA LEU A 41 15.57 -4.73 -10.33
C LEU A 41 14.58 -4.95 -11.50
N GLY A 42 14.53 -3.98 -12.43
CA GLY A 42 13.67 -4.03 -13.61
C GLY A 42 12.31 -3.34 -13.43
N MET A 43 11.99 -2.90 -12.22
CA MET A 43 10.84 -2.02 -11.97
C MET A 43 11.20 -0.55 -12.27
N ILE A 44 10.17 0.29 -12.38
CA ILE A 44 10.31 1.71 -12.72
C ILE A 44 10.97 2.54 -11.60
N TYR A 45 10.90 2.07 -10.36
CA TYR A 45 11.55 2.70 -9.21
C TYR A 45 11.69 1.72 -8.02
N PRO A 46 12.61 1.92 -7.05
CA PRO A 46 12.77 1.03 -5.91
C PRO A 46 11.56 0.93 -4.96
N SER A 47 10.76 2.00 -4.80
CA SER A 47 9.53 1.92 -3.98
C SER A 47 8.45 1.07 -4.64
N ASP A 48 8.32 1.12 -5.97
CA ASP A 48 7.37 0.25 -6.68
C ASP A 48 7.72 -1.23 -6.47
N PHE A 49 9.01 -1.59 -6.47
CA PHE A 49 9.41 -2.97 -6.17
C PHE A 49 9.04 -3.37 -4.73
N ALA A 50 9.30 -2.49 -3.76
CA ALA A 50 8.98 -2.75 -2.36
C ALA A 50 7.47 -2.84 -2.09
N ALA A 51 6.69 -1.92 -2.65
CA ALA A 51 5.24 -1.94 -2.57
C ALA A 51 4.67 -3.24 -3.16
N ARG A 52 5.22 -3.68 -4.31
CA ARG A 52 4.80 -4.93 -4.94
C ARG A 52 5.04 -6.14 -4.04
N ALA A 53 6.18 -6.17 -3.35
CA ALA A 53 6.48 -7.20 -2.36
C ALA A 53 5.52 -7.13 -1.15
N PHE A 54 5.22 -5.94 -0.64
CA PHE A 54 4.24 -5.74 0.44
C PHE A 54 2.85 -6.28 0.05
N TYR A 55 2.32 -5.88 -1.11
CA TYR A 55 1.03 -6.36 -1.59
C TYR A 55 1.01 -7.88 -1.86
N TRP A 56 2.12 -8.43 -2.38
CA TRP A 56 2.27 -9.87 -2.53
C TRP A 56 2.27 -10.59 -1.18
N LEU A 57 2.94 -10.04 -0.16
CA LEU A 57 2.93 -10.59 1.20
C LEU A 57 1.53 -10.52 1.83
N ILE A 58 0.75 -9.47 1.58
CA ILE A 58 -0.66 -9.41 1.98
C ILE A 58 -1.42 -10.58 1.36
N ALA A 59 -1.30 -10.78 0.04
CA ALA A 59 -1.95 -11.87 -0.67
C ALA A 59 -1.50 -13.26 -0.15
N PHE A 60 -0.21 -13.42 0.15
CA PHE A 60 0.36 -14.66 0.70
C PHE A 60 -0.15 -14.94 2.10
N THR A 61 -0.22 -13.90 2.95
CA THR A 61 -0.71 -14.00 4.31
C THR A 61 -2.20 -14.34 4.34
N LEU A 62 -2.98 -13.72 3.45
CA LEU A 62 -4.36 -14.09 3.20
C LEU A 62 -4.43 -15.54 2.73
N TYR A 63 -3.66 -15.98 1.73
CA TYR A 63 -3.62 -17.37 1.27
C TYR A 63 -3.36 -18.37 2.40
N ARG A 64 -2.46 -18.03 3.33
CA ARG A 64 -2.13 -18.81 4.54
C ARG A 64 -3.15 -18.66 5.68
N LYS A 65 -4.26 -17.95 5.50
CA LYS A 65 -5.29 -17.72 6.55
C LYS A 65 -4.73 -17.11 7.84
N PHE A 66 -3.65 -16.33 7.77
CA PHE A 66 -2.95 -15.82 8.96
C PHE A 66 -2.48 -16.95 9.91
N LYS A 67 -2.28 -18.18 9.40
CA LYS A 67 -1.75 -19.33 10.13
C LYS A 67 -0.35 -19.63 9.63
N PHE A 68 0.62 -18.86 10.12
CA PHE A 68 2.03 -19.06 9.77
C PHE A 68 2.65 -20.20 10.56
N SER A 69 3.32 -21.10 9.83
CA SER A 69 4.32 -22.00 10.37
C SER A 69 5.62 -21.23 10.69
N LEU A 70 6.55 -21.85 11.43
CA LEU A 70 7.87 -21.25 11.66
C LEU A 70 8.58 -20.92 10.34
N THR A 71 8.45 -21.78 9.33
CA THR A 71 9.00 -21.54 7.99
C THR A 71 8.36 -20.35 7.28
N ASP A 72 7.07 -20.08 7.50
CA ASP A 72 6.41 -18.89 6.94
C ASP A 72 6.95 -17.61 7.59
N TYR A 73 7.14 -17.60 8.92
CA TYR A 73 7.76 -16.45 9.61
C TYR A 73 9.19 -16.18 9.13
N ILE A 74 10.01 -17.23 9.01
CA ILE A 74 11.41 -17.09 8.57
C ILE A 74 11.45 -16.59 7.12
N SER A 75 10.67 -17.19 6.22
CA SER A 75 10.68 -16.82 4.80
C SER A 75 10.13 -15.42 4.54
N THR A 76 9.04 -15.02 5.21
CA THR A 76 8.48 -13.67 5.10
C THR A 76 9.40 -12.61 5.69
N MET A 77 10.06 -12.91 6.82
CA MET A 77 11.10 -12.03 7.39
C MET A 77 12.31 -11.90 6.45
N ALA A 78 12.82 -13.02 5.92
CA ALA A 78 13.93 -13.01 4.99
C ALA A 78 13.63 -12.19 3.73
N LEU A 79 12.42 -12.36 3.15
CA LEU A 79 11.96 -11.55 2.02
C LEU A 79 11.86 -10.07 2.38
N THR A 80 11.30 -9.75 3.54
CA THR A 80 11.17 -8.35 4.03
C THR A 80 12.54 -7.67 4.14
N LEU A 81 13.52 -8.34 4.73
CA LEU A 81 14.88 -7.84 4.85
C LEU A 81 15.58 -7.74 3.50
N PHE A 82 15.43 -8.74 2.64
CA PHE A 82 15.96 -8.70 1.27
C PHE A 82 15.45 -7.50 0.50
N ILE A 83 14.13 -7.27 0.50
CA ILE A 83 13.53 -6.10 -0.15
C ILE A 83 14.12 -4.83 0.42
N TYR A 84 14.17 -4.68 1.76
CA TYR A 84 14.74 -3.49 2.39
C TYR A 84 16.21 -3.24 2.00
N PHE A 85 17.07 -4.25 2.02
CA PHE A 85 18.48 -4.10 1.66
C PHE A 85 18.68 -3.73 0.20
N VAL A 86 17.77 -4.15 -0.69
CA VAL A 86 17.82 -3.84 -2.12
C VAL A 86 17.27 -2.44 -2.41
N THR A 87 16.17 -2.05 -1.75
CA THR A 87 15.40 -0.85 -2.11
C THR A 87 15.58 0.33 -1.17
N ASP A 88 16.07 0.14 0.06
CA ASP A 88 16.09 1.10 1.16
C ASP A 88 14.75 1.89 1.30
N THR A 89 13.65 1.15 1.32
CA THR A 89 12.28 1.68 1.47
C THR A 89 11.77 1.46 2.89
N ARG A 90 11.95 2.46 3.75
CA ARG A 90 11.62 2.37 5.19
C ARG A 90 10.12 2.15 5.46
N ILE A 91 9.27 2.79 4.66
CA ILE A 91 7.81 2.70 4.82
C ILE A 91 7.33 1.27 4.54
N ASP A 92 7.73 0.69 3.41
CA ASP A 92 7.40 -0.69 3.06
C ASP A 92 7.96 -1.70 4.06
N LEU A 93 9.18 -1.47 4.58
CA LEU A 93 9.74 -2.28 5.67
C LEU A 93 8.80 -2.27 6.88
N ILE A 94 8.38 -1.09 7.34
CA ILE A 94 7.47 -0.97 8.49
C ILE A 94 6.15 -1.68 8.21
N LEU A 95 5.58 -1.52 7.02
CA LEU A 95 4.31 -2.17 6.64
C LEU A 95 4.43 -3.70 6.59
N MET A 96 5.52 -4.24 6.03
CA MET A 96 5.77 -5.68 6.00
C MET A 96 6.03 -6.25 7.40
N LEU A 97 6.78 -5.54 8.25
CA LEU A 97 6.97 -5.94 9.65
C LEU A 97 5.64 -5.91 10.43
N LEU A 98 4.83 -4.85 10.22
CA LEU A 98 3.51 -4.72 10.85
C LEU A 98 2.57 -5.84 10.40
N LEU A 99 2.64 -6.28 9.14
CA LEU A 99 1.92 -7.45 8.65
C LEU A 99 2.35 -8.72 9.40
N ILE A 100 3.66 -9.00 9.50
CA ILE A 100 4.19 -10.17 10.21
C ILE A 100 3.73 -10.16 11.69
N VAL A 101 3.85 -9.01 12.36
CA VAL A 101 3.37 -8.84 13.74
C VAL A 101 1.86 -9.06 13.83
N SER A 102 1.08 -8.58 12.86
CA SER A 102 -0.38 -8.76 12.84
C SER A 102 -0.80 -10.23 12.74
N VAL A 103 -0.01 -11.07 12.05
CA VAL A 103 -0.24 -12.53 11.97
C VAL A 103 -0.05 -13.19 13.34
N TRP A 104 1.03 -12.81 14.04
CA TRP A 104 1.33 -13.30 15.37
C TRP A 104 0.30 -12.80 16.39
N ALA A 105 -0.03 -11.51 16.35
CA ALA A 105 -0.93 -10.84 17.27
C ALA A 105 -2.42 -11.05 16.97
N ARG A 106 -2.78 -11.88 15.98
CA ARG A 106 -4.19 -12.11 15.57
C ARG A 106 -5.16 -12.41 16.73
N PRO A 107 -4.81 -13.21 17.77
CA PRO A 107 -5.76 -13.52 18.84
C PRO A 107 -6.12 -12.29 19.69
N TYR A 108 -5.22 -11.30 19.73
CA TYR A 108 -5.41 -10.04 20.44
C TYR A 108 -6.08 -8.99 19.55
N LEU A 109 -5.73 -8.95 18.26
CA LEU A 109 -6.28 -7.98 17.31
C LEU A 109 -7.76 -8.23 16.99
N TYR A 110 -8.17 -9.50 16.85
CA TYR A 110 -9.55 -9.85 16.48
C TYR A 110 -10.60 -9.33 17.48
N PRO A 111 -10.47 -9.54 18.81
CA PRO A 111 -11.44 -9.00 19.76
C PRO A 111 -11.42 -7.47 19.81
N ILE A 112 -10.27 -6.82 19.64
CA ILE A 112 -10.18 -5.35 19.59
C ILE A 112 -10.96 -4.82 18.39
N ILE A 113 -10.70 -5.34 17.20
CA ILE A 113 -11.36 -4.93 15.96
C ILE A 113 -12.87 -5.20 16.02
N ASN A 114 -13.27 -6.36 16.55
CA ASN A 114 -14.69 -6.67 16.77
C ASN A 114 -15.35 -5.75 17.80
N GLY A 115 -14.63 -5.40 18.89
CA GLY A 115 -15.12 -4.51 19.94
C GLY A 115 -15.31 -3.07 19.48
N ILE A 116 -14.47 -2.58 18.57
CA ILE A 116 -14.70 -1.28 17.89
C ILE A 116 -15.99 -1.35 17.07
N GLY A 117 -16.22 -2.47 16.37
CA GLY A 117 -17.38 -2.68 15.52
C GLY A 117 -17.23 -2.04 14.13
N GLU A 118 -17.97 -2.58 13.17
CA GLU A 118 -17.91 -2.22 11.75
C GLU A 118 -18.04 -0.69 11.52
N PHE A 119 -19.08 -0.08 12.09
CA PHE A 119 -19.40 1.34 11.89
C PHE A 119 -18.27 2.24 12.38
N TRP A 120 -17.82 2.07 13.63
CA TRP A 120 -16.76 2.91 14.19
C TRP A 120 -15.42 2.69 13.52
N LEU A 121 -15.12 1.46 13.08
CA LEU A 121 -13.90 1.20 12.30
C LEU A 121 -13.93 2.00 10.98
N MET A 122 -15.06 2.01 10.27
CA MET A 122 -15.22 2.81 9.05
C MET A 122 -15.07 4.31 9.32
N VAL A 123 -15.61 4.80 10.43
CA VAL A 123 -15.43 6.20 10.87
C VAL A 123 -13.94 6.51 11.11
N VAL A 124 -13.23 5.67 11.88
CA VAL A 124 -11.80 5.86 12.16
C VAL A 124 -10.96 5.85 10.89
N VAL A 125 -11.22 4.91 9.98
CA VAL A 125 -10.51 4.82 8.70
C VAL A 125 -10.78 6.05 7.83
N THR A 126 -12.03 6.50 7.76
CA THR A 126 -12.41 7.70 6.98
C THR A 126 -11.77 8.96 7.56
N LEU A 127 -11.78 9.10 8.89
CA LEU A 127 -11.10 10.20 9.58
C LEU A 127 -9.59 10.17 9.38
N PHE A 128 -8.98 8.99 9.37
CA PHE A 128 -7.54 8.84 9.12
C PHE A 128 -7.16 9.31 7.71
N ILE A 129 -7.91 8.88 6.69
CA ILE A 129 -7.72 9.34 5.30
C ILE A 129 -7.93 10.85 5.20
N GLY A 130 -9.04 11.36 5.74
CA GLY A 130 -9.38 12.78 5.73
C GLY A 130 -8.34 13.64 6.45
N LEU A 131 -7.84 13.18 7.60
CA LEU A 131 -6.79 13.87 8.36
C LEU A 131 -5.49 13.95 7.56
N ASN A 132 -5.08 12.87 6.89
CA ASN A 132 -3.89 12.93 6.03
C ASN A 132 -4.05 13.95 4.90
N MET A 133 -5.19 13.92 4.21
CA MET A 133 -5.47 14.86 3.12
C MET A 133 -5.53 16.30 3.63
N LEU A 134 -6.12 16.52 4.81
CA LEU A 134 -6.17 17.83 5.47
C LEU A 134 -4.77 18.32 5.85
N MET A 135 -3.91 17.45 6.40
CA MET A 135 -2.52 17.79 6.71
C MET A 135 -1.72 18.15 5.45
N ALA A 136 -1.98 17.47 4.33
CA ALA A 136 -1.37 17.81 3.04
C ALA A 136 -1.92 19.16 2.52
N TYR A 137 -3.23 19.36 2.55
CA TYR A 137 -3.86 20.60 2.11
C TYR A 137 -3.37 21.81 2.93
N ALA A 138 -3.35 21.69 4.25
CA ALA A 138 -2.96 22.75 5.19
C ALA A 138 -1.46 22.80 5.50
N TYR A 139 -0.62 22.05 4.78
CA TYR A 139 0.82 22.02 5.03
C TYR A 139 1.44 23.42 4.99
N SER A 140 2.23 23.75 6.01
CA SER A 140 3.04 24.96 6.04
C SER A 140 4.43 24.64 6.58
N ALA A 141 5.46 25.12 5.87
CA ALA A 141 6.85 24.99 6.30
C ALA A 141 7.16 25.77 7.59
N THR A 142 6.27 26.65 8.06
CA THR A 142 6.42 27.34 9.34
C THR A 142 5.89 26.54 10.52
N ASN A 143 5.04 25.54 10.27
CA ASN A 143 4.45 24.72 11.33
C ASN A 143 5.40 23.55 11.66
N SER A 144 5.95 23.55 12.87
CA SER A 144 6.92 22.55 13.33
C SER A 144 6.35 21.12 13.33
N PHE A 145 5.07 20.95 13.69
CA PHE A 145 4.40 19.66 13.67
C PHE A 145 4.26 19.12 12.25
N LEU A 146 3.75 19.91 11.30
CA LEU A 146 3.57 19.48 9.91
C LEU A 146 4.91 19.21 9.21
N ASN A 147 5.96 19.98 9.54
CA ASN A 147 7.32 19.69 9.08
C ASN A 147 7.85 18.35 9.60
N LEU A 148 7.61 18.05 10.88
CA LEU A 148 8.00 16.77 11.47
C LEU A 148 7.29 15.61 10.77
N VAL A 149 5.97 15.70 10.60
CA VAL A 149 5.19 14.69 9.88
C VAL A 149 5.68 14.55 8.44
N ASN A 150 5.97 15.66 7.76
CA ASN A 150 6.50 15.62 6.40
C ASN A 150 7.86 14.93 6.31
N LYS A 151 8.75 15.13 7.29
CA LYS A 151 10.04 14.42 7.37
C LYS A 151 9.83 12.92 7.57
N VAL A 152 8.89 12.51 8.43
CA VAL A 152 8.53 11.10 8.63
C VAL A 152 7.95 10.49 7.34
N LEU A 153 7.08 11.24 6.66
CA LEU A 153 6.47 10.85 5.39
C LEU A 153 7.36 11.12 4.17
N SER A 154 8.67 11.32 4.36
CA SER A 154 9.65 11.47 3.28
C SER A 154 9.28 12.54 2.23
N GLY A 155 8.69 13.66 2.66
CA GLY A 155 8.31 14.76 1.78
C GLY A 155 6.90 14.63 1.17
N ARG A 156 6.14 13.57 1.43
CA ARG A 156 4.84 13.36 0.75
C ARG A 156 3.79 14.43 1.04
N LEU A 157 3.82 15.07 2.22
CA LEU A 157 2.88 16.16 2.54
C LEU A 157 3.16 17.40 1.70
N ILE A 158 4.43 17.76 1.45
CA ILE A 158 4.75 18.96 0.67
C ILE A 158 4.27 18.83 -0.79
N PHE A 159 4.36 17.64 -1.37
CA PHE A 159 3.91 17.41 -2.74
C PHE A 159 2.39 17.34 -2.84
N GLY A 160 1.71 16.78 -1.83
CA GLY A 160 0.25 16.89 -1.71
C GLY A 160 -0.21 18.35 -1.62
N HIS A 161 0.44 19.17 -0.80
CA HIS A 161 0.17 20.60 -0.70
C HIS A 161 0.37 21.34 -2.03
N LEU A 162 1.49 21.06 -2.70
CA LEU A 162 1.82 21.65 -3.98
C LEU A 162 0.79 21.27 -5.05
N ALA A 163 0.27 20.04 -5.00
CA ALA A 163 -0.79 19.59 -5.88
C ALA A 163 -2.09 20.37 -5.65
N PHE A 164 -2.53 20.53 -4.40
CA PHE A 164 -3.71 21.33 -4.07
C PHE A 164 -3.56 22.83 -4.40
N LYS A 165 -2.34 23.37 -4.39
CA LYS A 165 -2.08 24.75 -4.84
C LYS A 165 -2.15 24.92 -6.35
N LYS A 166 -1.76 23.90 -7.11
CA LYS A 166 -1.68 23.95 -8.57
C LYS A 166 -2.99 23.53 -9.25
N TYR A 167 -3.75 22.63 -8.64
CA TYR A 167 -4.91 21.99 -9.25
C TYR A 167 -6.11 22.04 -8.31
N ASN A 168 -7.26 22.44 -8.85
CA ASN A 168 -8.54 22.38 -8.15
C ASN A 168 -9.16 20.99 -8.28
N VAL A 169 -9.98 20.59 -7.32
CA VAL A 169 -10.76 19.35 -7.43
C VAL A 169 -11.82 19.52 -8.53
N THR A 170 -11.84 18.62 -9.51
CA THR A 170 -12.84 18.58 -10.59
C THR A 170 -13.81 17.42 -10.37
N TYR A 171 -14.92 17.42 -11.10
CA TYR A 171 -15.94 16.38 -10.98
C TYR A 171 -15.47 15.01 -11.52
N ILE A 172 -14.85 15.01 -12.70
CA ILE A 172 -14.48 13.82 -13.48
C ILE A 172 -12.97 13.62 -13.64
N GLY A 173 -12.18 14.37 -12.88
CA GLY A 173 -10.72 14.32 -12.94
C GLY A 173 -10.12 15.32 -13.91
N GLN A 174 -8.79 15.31 -13.98
CA GLN A 174 -8.01 16.16 -14.87
C GLN A 174 -6.61 15.58 -15.06
N PHE A 175 -5.95 15.99 -16.13
CA PHE A 175 -4.54 15.66 -16.30
C PHE A 175 -3.69 16.49 -15.33
N VAL A 176 -2.97 15.82 -14.44
CA VAL A 176 -1.98 16.43 -13.55
C VAL A 176 -0.60 16.06 -14.06
N TYR A 177 0.13 17.07 -14.55
CA TYR A 177 1.50 16.86 -15.02
C TYR A 177 2.40 16.52 -13.83
N GLN A 178 3.06 15.36 -13.88
CA GLN A 178 3.94 14.83 -12.84
C GLN A 178 5.31 14.53 -13.41
N GLU A 179 6.36 14.94 -12.69
CA GLU A 179 7.74 14.60 -12.96
C GLU A 179 8.29 13.88 -11.73
N GLY A 180 8.32 12.55 -11.79
CA GLY A 180 8.87 11.69 -10.74
C GLY A 180 10.26 11.20 -11.11
N ASN A 181 10.95 10.56 -10.16
CA ASN A 181 12.27 9.94 -10.37
C ASN A 181 12.19 8.54 -11.02
N GLY A 182 11.01 8.13 -11.49
CA GLY A 182 10.80 6.82 -12.10
C GLY A 182 11.29 6.78 -13.54
N GLY A 183 12.03 5.74 -13.89
CA GLY A 183 12.59 5.56 -15.23
C GLY A 183 13.99 6.16 -15.42
N ILE A 184 14.37 6.35 -16.69
CA ILE A 184 15.67 6.91 -17.07
C ILE A 184 15.50 8.40 -17.34
N HIS A 185 16.23 9.24 -16.61
CA HIS A 185 16.21 10.69 -16.81
C HIS A 185 17.54 11.18 -17.37
N HIS A 186 17.48 11.97 -18.44
CA HIS A 186 18.65 12.53 -19.11
C HIS A 186 18.87 14.02 -18.80
N LYS A 187 17.96 14.67 -18.06
CA LYS A 187 18.01 16.10 -17.70
C LYS A 187 17.52 16.30 -16.27
N ALA A 188 18.02 17.35 -15.61
CA ALA A 188 17.48 17.81 -14.34
C ALA A 188 16.04 18.32 -14.55
N PHE A 189 15.15 18.00 -13.63
CA PHE A 189 13.73 18.36 -13.69
C PHE A 189 13.22 18.76 -12.30
N ASN A 190 12.08 19.45 -12.27
CA ASN A 190 11.50 19.93 -11.02
C ASN A 190 10.59 18.84 -10.46
N TYR A 191 11.13 18.00 -9.57
CA TYR A 191 10.39 16.87 -9.01
C TYR A 191 9.02 17.31 -8.45
N PHE A 192 7.98 16.71 -9.01
CA PHE A 192 6.61 16.86 -8.57
C PHE A 192 5.86 15.57 -8.85
N TYR A 193 5.59 14.81 -7.80
CA TYR A 193 4.91 13.54 -7.88
C TYR A 193 3.96 13.37 -6.69
N ILE A 194 2.75 12.88 -6.94
CA ILE A 194 1.71 12.69 -5.93
C ILE A 194 1.70 11.22 -5.55
N ASP A 195 2.40 10.90 -4.46
CA ASP A 195 2.48 9.52 -3.97
C ASP A 195 1.21 9.05 -3.25
N SER A 196 0.42 9.93 -2.63
CA SER A 196 -0.78 9.49 -1.90
C SER A 196 -1.89 9.06 -2.87
N SER A 197 -2.31 7.79 -2.83
CA SER A 197 -3.42 7.26 -3.66
C SER A 197 -4.68 8.10 -3.52
N PHE A 198 -5.03 8.52 -2.30
CA PHE A 198 -6.26 9.27 -2.06
C PHE A 198 -6.22 10.67 -2.68
N ILE A 199 -5.10 11.38 -2.55
CA ILE A 199 -4.91 12.69 -3.18
C ILE A 199 -4.85 12.54 -4.70
N ARG A 200 -4.15 11.51 -5.19
CA ARG A 200 -4.03 11.19 -6.62
C ARG A 200 -5.40 10.95 -7.25
N ILE A 201 -6.21 10.08 -6.65
CA ILE A 201 -7.56 9.77 -7.14
C ILE A 201 -8.44 11.01 -7.08
N LEU A 202 -8.41 11.77 -5.98
CA LEU A 202 -9.21 13.00 -5.87
C LEU A 202 -8.88 14.03 -6.96
N LEU A 203 -7.59 14.31 -7.19
CA LEU A 203 -7.17 15.38 -8.11
C LEU A 203 -7.12 14.93 -9.57
N MET A 204 -6.73 13.68 -9.85
CA MET A 204 -6.56 13.17 -11.21
C MET A 204 -7.79 12.45 -11.74
N GLU A 205 -8.50 11.70 -10.90
CA GLU A 205 -9.69 10.91 -11.30
C GLU A 205 -11.00 11.61 -10.93
N GLY A 206 -10.95 12.62 -10.05
CA GLY A 206 -12.07 13.50 -9.71
C GLY A 206 -12.86 13.06 -8.49
N ILE A 207 -13.73 13.96 -8.01
CA ILE A 207 -14.49 13.74 -6.78
C ILE A 207 -15.44 12.54 -6.89
N PHE A 208 -16.04 12.28 -8.06
CA PHE A 208 -16.96 11.15 -8.19
C PHE A 208 -16.24 9.81 -8.06
N VAL A 209 -15.04 9.67 -8.63
CA VAL A 209 -14.24 8.45 -8.50
C VAL A 209 -13.71 8.29 -7.09
N PHE A 210 -13.30 9.40 -6.45
CA PHE A 210 -12.92 9.39 -5.04
C PHE A 210 -14.05 8.92 -4.12
N LEU A 211 -15.28 9.43 -4.32
CA LEU A 211 -16.44 8.99 -3.55
C LEU A 211 -16.79 7.53 -3.82
N ALA A 212 -16.67 7.06 -5.07
CA ALA A 212 -16.86 5.65 -5.42
C ALA A 212 -15.83 4.75 -4.73
N LEU A 213 -14.56 5.17 -4.65
CA LEU A 213 -13.53 4.48 -3.88
C LEU A 213 -13.86 4.43 -2.38
N MET A 214 -14.27 5.56 -1.80
CA MET A 214 -14.67 5.60 -0.38
C MET A 214 -15.84 4.66 -0.10
N PHE A 215 -16.84 4.64 -0.98
CA PHE A 215 -17.95 3.71 -0.93
C PHE A 215 -17.48 2.26 -1.05
N LEU A 216 -16.55 1.97 -1.96
CA LEU A 216 -15.97 0.64 -2.13
C LEU A 216 -15.26 0.17 -0.86
N LEU A 217 -14.45 1.02 -0.22
CA LEU A 217 -13.79 0.70 1.04
C LEU A 217 -14.81 0.39 2.14
N TRP A 218 -15.86 1.20 2.27
CA TRP A 218 -16.95 0.96 3.22
C TRP A 218 -17.68 -0.36 2.94
N PHE A 219 -18.01 -0.62 1.68
CA PHE A 219 -18.62 -1.87 1.25
C PHE A 219 -17.75 -3.08 1.61
N LEU A 220 -16.42 -3.00 1.39
CA LEU A 220 -15.49 -4.07 1.72
C LEU A 220 -15.42 -4.32 3.23
N PHE A 221 -15.27 -3.27 4.06
CA PHE A 221 -15.29 -3.42 5.52
C PHE A 221 -16.59 -4.10 5.98
N LYS A 222 -17.75 -3.60 5.53
CA LYS A 222 -19.05 -4.18 5.83
C LYS A 222 -19.14 -5.64 5.43
N ARG A 223 -18.77 -5.96 4.19
CA ARG A 223 -18.76 -7.33 3.67
C ARG A 223 -17.88 -8.24 4.54
N TYR A 224 -16.69 -7.81 4.95
CA TYR A 224 -15.81 -8.64 5.77
C TYR A 224 -16.36 -8.86 7.18
N TYR A 225 -16.98 -7.86 7.81
CA TYR A 225 -17.64 -8.04 9.11
C TYR A 225 -18.80 -9.02 9.03
N GLN A 226 -19.69 -8.85 8.04
CA GLN A 226 -20.84 -9.74 7.83
C GLN A 226 -20.42 -11.20 7.61
N LEU A 227 -19.31 -11.41 6.89
CA LEU A 227 -18.76 -12.73 6.63
C LEU A 227 -17.81 -13.24 7.73
N ASN A 228 -17.61 -12.49 8.82
CA ASN A 228 -16.66 -12.78 9.91
C ASN A 228 -15.19 -12.92 9.48
N LEU A 229 -14.77 -12.21 8.43
CA LEU A 229 -13.46 -12.30 7.80
C LEU A 229 -12.46 -11.28 8.37
N MET A 230 -12.14 -11.36 9.66
CA MET A 230 -11.25 -10.39 10.35
C MET A 230 -9.85 -10.28 9.73
N LEU A 231 -9.34 -11.37 9.14
CA LEU A 231 -8.08 -11.35 8.40
C LEU A 231 -8.10 -10.42 7.18
N PHE A 232 -9.25 -10.29 6.49
CA PHE A 232 -9.41 -9.34 5.40
C PHE A 232 -9.55 -7.90 5.91
N VAL A 233 -10.17 -7.70 7.08
CA VAL A 233 -10.24 -6.39 7.75
C VAL A 233 -8.84 -5.86 8.06
N ILE A 234 -7.97 -6.69 8.67
CA ILE A 234 -6.58 -6.31 8.96
C ILE A 234 -5.81 -6.00 7.67
N ALA A 235 -5.93 -6.86 6.66
CA ALA A 235 -5.28 -6.63 5.37
C ALA A 235 -5.71 -5.30 4.74
N LEU A 236 -7.01 -4.98 4.78
CA LEU A 236 -7.54 -3.73 4.24
C LEU A 236 -7.05 -2.51 5.03
N ILE A 237 -6.94 -2.58 6.36
CA ILE A 237 -6.35 -1.51 7.18
C ILE A 237 -4.90 -1.24 6.77
N LEU A 238 -4.09 -2.29 6.59
CA LEU A 238 -2.69 -2.16 6.18
C LEU A 238 -2.55 -1.58 4.77
N ILE A 239 -3.45 -1.97 3.86
CA ILE A 239 -3.52 -1.39 2.51
C ILE A 239 -3.89 0.10 2.58
N VAL A 240 -4.87 0.49 3.40
CA VAL A 240 -5.20 1.92 3.58
C VAL A 240 -4.00 2.68 4.16
N LEU A 241 -3.31 2.12 5.15
CA LEU A 241 -2.11 2.73 5.74
C LEU A 241 -1.01 2.96 4.69
N SER A 242 -0.79 1.99 3.80
CA SER A 242 0.11 2.12 2.64
C SER A 242 -0.39 3.19 1.67
N SER A 243 -1.68 3.18 1.34
CA SER A 243 -2.28 4.02 0.28
C SER A 243 -2.35 5.51 0.62
N VAL A 244 -2.25 5.85 1.90
CA VAL A 244 -2.12 7.24 2.34
C VAL A 244 -0.77 7.84 1.92
N ILE A 245 0.24 7.00 1.71
CA ILE A 245 1.64 7.36 1.47
C ILE A 245 2.22 6.64 0.24
N ASP A 246 1.38 6.01 -0.55
CA ASP A 246 1.74 5.25 -1.76
C ASP A 246 0.53 5.21 -2.72
N GLN A 247 0.79 5.05 -4.02
CA GLN A 247 -0.13 5.30 -5.14
C GLN A 247 -0.83 4.04 -5.64
N HIS A 248 -0.42 2.86 -5.17
CA HIS A 248 -0.79 1.57 -5.76
C HIS A 248 -2.18 1.05 -5.34
N LEU A 249 -3.01 1.84 -4.64
CA LEU A 249 -4.33 1.40 -4.14
C LEU A 249 -5.23 0.87 -5.27
N ASN A 250 -5.33 1.63 -6.37
CA ASN A 250 -6.20 1.34 -7.52
C ASN A 250 -5.57 0.37 -8.54
N GLU A 251 -4.31 -0.03 -8.34
CA GLU A 251 -3.64 -0.93 -9.25
C GLU A 251 -4.00 -2.38 -8.94
N MET A 252 -4.89 -2.97 -9.74
CA MET A 252 -5.33 -4.36 -9.57
C MET A 252 -4.18 -5.37 -9.65
N SER A 253 -3.06 -5.02 -10.29
CA SER A 253 -1.86 -5.88 -10.34
C SER A 253 -1.09 -5.93 -9.01
N PHE A 254 -1.34 -4.98 -8.11
CA PHE A 254 -0.82 -4.97 -6.74
C PHE A 254 -1.92 -5.42 -5.77
N ASN A 255 -3.08 -4.77 -5.81
CA ASN A 255 -4.07 -4.87 -4.75
C ASN A 255 -5.09 -6.00 -4.97
N VAL A 256 -4.78 -7.19 -4.46
CA VAL A 256 -5.67 -8.36 -4.51
C VAL A 256 -6.99 -8.15 -3.76
N VAL A 257 -7.05 -7.22 -2.80
CA VAL A 257 -8.23 -6.98 -1.97
C VAL A 257 -9.34 -6.31 -2.77
N LEU A 258 -9.01 -5.48 -3.78
CA LEU A 258 -10.02 -4.96 -4.71
C LEU A 258 -10.73 -6.09 -5.47
N LEU A 259 -10.00 -7.14 -5.89
CA LEU A 259 -10.58 -8.31 -6.55
C LEU A 259 -11.54 -9.08 -5.64
N SER A 260 -11.33 -9.00 -4.32
CA SER A 260 -12.21 -9.68 -3.36
C SER A 260 -13.60 -9.04 -3.24
N ALA A 261 -13.79 -7.80 -3.73
CA ALA A 261 -15.10 -7.14 -3.78
C ALA A 261 -16.11 -7.97 -4.58
N LEU A 262 -15.65 -8.62 -5.66
CA LEU A 262 -16.46 -9.40 -6.59
C LEU A 262 -16.28 -10.91 -6.41
N ALA A 263 -15.38 -11.34 -5.53
CA ALA A 263 -15.08 -12.76 -5.34
C ALA A 263 -16.11 -13.46 -4.43
N ASN A 264 -16.31 -14.77 -4.67
CA ASN A 264 -16.90 -15.66 -3.68
C ASN A 264 -15.88 -15.91 -2.55
N LEU A 265 -16.29 -15.67 -1.30
CA LEU A 265 -15.43 -15.78 -0.11
C LEU A 265 -15.84 -16.94 0.82
N ASP A 266 -16.75 -17.82 0.41
CA ASP A 266 -17.31 -18.93 1.22
C ASP A 266 -16.22 -19.90 1.70
N TYR A 267 -15.17 -20.09 0.89
CA TYR A 267 -13.98 -20.88 1.25
C TYR A 267 -13.33 -20.42 2.56
N TRP A 268 -13.39 -19.11 2.83
CA TRP A 268 -12.81 -18.49 4.03
C TRP A 268 -13.74 -18.58 5.24
N GLN A 269 -15.06 -18.68 5.02
CA GLN A 269 -16.04 -18.81 6.10
C GLN A 269 -16.06 -20.21 6.71
N LYS A 270 -15.97 -21.26 5.87
CA LYS A 270 -16.10 -22.67 6.32
C LYS A 270 -15.08 -23.07 7.38
N GLU A 271 -13.87 -22.50 7.35
CA GLU A 271 -12.82 -22.80 8.33
C GLU A 271 -13.06 -22.17 9.71
N ILE A 272 -13.74 -21.02 9.78
CA ILE A 272 -14.01 -20.32 11.05
C ILE A 272 -15.06 -21.06 11.87
N ASN A 273 -16.05 -21.66 11.19
CA ASN A 273 -17.09 -22.45 11.83
C ASN A 273 -16.56 -23.79 12.36
N PHE A 274 -15.49 -24.33 11.77
CA PHE A 274 -14.86 -25.57 12.24
C PHE A 274 -14.03 -25.34 13.51
N SER A 275 -13.31 -24.22 13.63
CA SER A 275 -12.52 -23.88 14.83
C SER A 275 -13.35 -23.46 16.03
N LYS A 276 -14.65 -23.17 15.87
CA LYS A 276 -15.59 -22.91 16.97
C LYS A 276 -16.31 -24.17 17.48
N ARG A 277 -16.13 -25.31 16.81
CA ARG A 277 -16.78 -26.60 17.15
C ARG A 277 -15.83 -27.61 17.81
N VAL A 278 -14.59 -27.23 18.06
CA VAL A 278 -13.58 -28.00 18.79
C VAL A 278 -13.19 -27.19 20.02
#